data_AF-A0A2X2BMZ8-F1
#
_entry.id   AF-A0A2X2BMZ8-F1
#
_cell.length_a   1.000
_cell.length_b   1.000
_cell.length_c   1.000
_cell.angle_alpha   90.00
_cell.angle_beta   90.00
_cell.angle_gamma   90.00
#
_symmetry.space_group_name_H-M   'P 1'
#
loop_
_entity.id
_entity.type
_entity.pdbx_description
1 polymer ?
#
loop_
_entity_poly.entity_id
_entity_poly.type
_entity_poly.pdbx_seq_one_letter_code
_entity_poly.pdbx_strand_id
1 'polypeptide(L)' 'MAARGLRTLAVRMKQHEQSGLEIARWLKQHPLVDNVYHPALSSCPGHTYFQRDFTGSNGLFSFSLKKDPHH' A
#
# COMPACT_ATOMS: atom_id res chain seq x y z
N MET A 1 -18.02 19.53 -10.53
CA MET A 1 -18.08 18.08 -10.17
C MET A 1 -17.16 17.71 -9.01
N ALA A 2 -15.92 18.24 -8.97
CA ALA A 2 -14.93 17.96 -7.92
C ALA A 2 -15.40 18.22 -6.48
N ALA A 3 -16.12 19.32 -6.22
CA ALA A 3 -16.56 19.70 -4.87
C ALA A 3 -17.47 18.66 -4.18
N ARG A 4 -18.25 17.88 -4.95
CA ARG A 4 -19.05 16.78 -4.38
C ARG A 4 -18.19 15.62 -3.91
N GLY A 5 -17.12 15.30 -4.64
CA GLY A 5 -16.19 14.22 -4.29
C GLY A 5 -15.29 14.54 -3.08
N LEU A 6 -15.09 15.83 -2.77
CA LEU A 6 -14.34 16.26 -1.58
C LEU A 6 -15.08 15.94 -0.28
N ARG A 7 -16.41 15.99 -0.26
CA ARG A 7 -17.24 15.73 0.93
C ARG A 7 -17.00 14.34 1.52
N THR A 8 -16.66 13.36 0.69
CA THR A 8 -16.39 11.98 1.10
C THR A 8 -14.93 11.59 0.90
N LEU A 9 -14.03 12.54 0.60
CA LEU A 9 -12.63 12.22 0.34
C LEU A 9 -11.97 11.55 1.54
N ALA A 10 -12.13 12.11 2.75
CA ALA A 10 -11.51 11.60 3.96
C ALA A 10 -11.91 10.14 4.26
N VAL A 11 -13.22 9.83 4.17
CA VAL A 11 -13.71 8.46 4.42
C VAL A 11 -13.22 7.48 3.36
N ARG A 12 -13.14 7.89 2.09
CA ARG A 12 -12.59 7.04 1.03
C ARG A 12 -11.09 6.81 1.20
N MET A 13 -10.31 7.85 1.51
CA MET A 13 -8.87 7.70 1.74
C MET A 13 -8.58 6.76 2.91
N LYS A 14 -9.28 6.91 4.04
CA LYS A 14 -9.16 6.02 5.19
C LYS A 14 -9.48 4.56 4.82
N GLN A 15 -10.57 4.33 4.08
CA GLN A 15 -10.94 2.99 3.64
C GLN A 15 -9.90 2.41 2.68
N HIS A 16 -9.40 3.21 1.73
CA HIS A 16 -8.37 2.79 0.80
C HIS A 16 -7.06 2.44 1.50
N GLU A 17 -6.63 3.23 2.48
CA GLU A 17 -5.46 2.92 3.32
C GLU A 17 -5.64 1.60 4.06
N GLN A 18 -6.77 1.42 4.76
CA GLN A 18 -7.03 0.21 5.53
C GLN A 18 -7.01 -1.05 4.63
N SER A 19 -7.75 -1.03 3.51
CA SER A 19 -7.79 -2.16 2.59
C SER A 19 -6.45 -2.39 1.88
N GLY A 20 -5.74 -1.33 1.49
CA GLY A 20 -4.43 -1.43 0.86
C GLY A 20 -3.39 -2.07 1.78
N LEU A 21 -3.35 -1.64 3.04
CA LEU A 21 -2.46 -2.21 4.06
C LEU A 21 -2.80 -3.66 4.40
N GLU A 22 -4.09 -4.01 4.46
CA GLU A 22 -4.54 -5.38 4.70
C GLU A 22 -4.02 -6.32 3.59
N ILE A 23 -4.28 -5.97 2.33
CA ILE A 23 -3.84 -6.78 1.18
C ILE A 23 -2.32 -6.82 1.09
N ALA A 24 -1.63 -5.70 1.32
CA ALA A 24 -0.17 -5.65 1.29
C ALA A 24 0.46 -6.55 2.37
N ARG A 25 -0.11 -6.59 3.58
CA ARG A 25 0.34 -7.49 4.66
C ARG A 25 0.06 -8.96 4.34
N TRP A 26 -1.10 -9.26 3.75
CA TRP A 26 -1.43 -10.60 3.30
C TRP A 26 -0.48 -11.08 2.19
N LEU A 27 -0.24 -10.26 1.16
CA LEU A 27 0.69 -10.57 0.07
C LEU A 27 2.12 -10.78 0.58
N LYS A 28 2.55 -10.04 1.60
CA LYS A 28 3.89 -10.21 2.19
C LYS A 28 4.12 -11.61 2.77
N GLN A 29 3.05 -12.33 3.12
CA GLN A 29 3.10 -13.69 3.64
C GLN A 29 2.86 -14.74 2.53
N HIS A 30 2.51 -14.32 1.32
CA HIS A 30 2.12 -15.22 0.25
C HIS A 30 3.35 -15.93 -0.35
N PRO A 31 3.33 -17.27 -0.52
CA PRO A 31 4.53 -18.03 -0.90
C PRO A 31 5.08 -17.69 -2.28
N LEU A 32 4.24 -17.17 -3.19
CA LEU A 32 4.65 -16.76 -4.55
C LEU A 32 5.11 -15.29 -4.65
N VAL A 33 4.93 -14.50 -3.59
CA VAL A 33 5.33 -13.10 -3.57
C VAL A 33 6.77 -13.00 -3.09
N ASP A 34 7.57 -12.24 -3.81
CA ASP A 34 8.97 -11.98 -3.48
C ASP A 34 9.08 -10.78 -2.54
N ASN A 35 8.54 -9.63 -2.94
CA ASN A 35 8.56 -8.40 -2.13
C ASN A 35 7.27 -7.60 -2.27
N VAL A 36 6.94 -6.82 -1.24
CA VAL A 36 5.80 -5.89 -1.21
C VAL A 36 6.29 -4.48 -0.85
N TYR A 37 5.87 -3.50 -1.65
CA TYR A 37 6.26 -2.11 -1.56
C TYR A 37 5.04 -1.25 -1.25
N HIS A 38 4.79 -1.05 0.03
CA HIS A 38 3.76 -0.14 0.51
C HIS A 38 4.43 0.87 1.47
N PRO A 39 4.32 2.19 1.24
CA PRO A 39 5.12 3.18 1.97
C PRO A 39 4.85 3.21 3.47
N ALA A 40 3.65 2.80 3.92
CA ALA A 40 3.33 2.63 5.34
C ALA A 40 3.86 1.31 5.99
N LEU A 41 4.52 0.43 5.23
CA LEU A 41 5.20 -0.75 5.80
C LEU A 41 6.66 -0.40 6.15
N SER A 42 7.11 -0.82 7.33
CA SER A 42 8.47 -0.56 7.81
C SER A 42 9.58 -1.17 6.94
N SER A 43 9.27 -2.22 6.18
CA SER A 43 10.20 -2.83 5.23
C SER A 43 10.32 -2.09 3.90
N CYS A 44 9.47 -1.08 3.64
CA CYS A 44 9.48 -0.36 2.37
C CYS A 44 10.61 0.67 2.34
N PRO A 45 11.43 0.70 1.27
CA PRO A 45 12.35 1.81 1.05
C PRO A 45 11.60 3.15 1.09
N GLY A 46 12.13 4.10 1.86
CA GLY A 46 11.52 5.42 2.03
C GLY A 46 10.41 5.53 3.07
N HIS A 47 10.13 4.46 3.84
CA HIS A 47 9.15 4.49 4.94
C HIS A 47 9.38 5.64 5.93
N THR A 48 10.63 5.94 6.27
CA THR A 48 10.99 7.03 7.18
C THR A 48 10.61 8.40 6.63
N TYR A 49 10.82 8.65 5.33
CA TYR A 49 10.38 9.89 4.68
C TYR A 49 8.86 9.95 4.58
N PHE A 50 8.22 8.82 4.26
CA PHE A 50 6.77 8.72 4.25
C PHE A 50 6.16 9.07 5.61
N GLN A 51 6.67 8.50 6.71
CA GLN A 51 6.21 8.82 8.06
C GLN A 51 6.42 10.29 8.43
N ARG A 52 7.51 10.91 7.97
CA ARG A 52 7.80 12.33 8.22
C ARG A 52 6.82 13.24 7.47
N ASP A 53 6.54 12.92 6.21
CA ASP A 53 5.90 13.85 5.28
C ASP A 53 4.38 13.60 5.09
N PHE A 54 3.87 12.44 5.50
CA PHE A 54 2.47 12.03 5.27
C PHE A 54 1.79 11.58 6.57
N THR A 55 0.51 11.90 6.69
CA THR A 55 -0.33 11.52 7.84
C THR A 55 -1.10 10.22 7.65
N GLY A 56 -0.97 9.60 6.47
CA GLY A 56 -1.72 8.42 6.05
C GLY A 56 -1.41 8.08 4.59
N SER A 57 -1.78 6.88 4.18
CA SER A 57 -1.60 6.41 2.79
C SER A 57 -2.92 6.38 2.05
N ASN A 58 -2.93 5.71 0.91
CA ASN A 58 -4.13 5.28 0.21
C ASN A 58 -3.99 3.76 -0.08
N GLY A 59 -4.74 3.26 -1.05
CA GLY A 59 -4.72 1.85 -1.42
C GLY A 59 -3.64 1.44 -2.43
N LEU A 60 -2.73 2.34 -2.79
CA LEU A 60 -1.70 2.10 -3.79
C LEU A 60 -0.47 1.43 -3.17
N PHE A 61 -0.07 0.31 -3.75
CA PHE A 61 1.17 -0.39 -3.47
C PHE A 61 1.56 -1.25 -4.67
N SER A 62 2.79 -1.76 -4.69
CA SER A 62 3.25 -2.73 -5.68
C SER A 62 3.86 -3.95 -5.00
N PHE A 63 4.02 -5.03 -5.76
CA PHE A 63 4.70 -6.24 -5.30
C PHE A 63 5.40 -6.94 -6.48
N SER A 64 6.43 -7.71 -6.19
CA SER A 64 7.09 -8.60 -7.15
C SER A 64 6.73 -10.05 -6.86
N LEU A 65 6.68 -10.87 -7.90
CA LEU A 65 6.55 -12.31 -7.78
C LEU A 65 7.93 -12.96 -7.70
N LYS A 66 8.02 -14.11 -7.04
CA LYS A 66 9.22 -14.96 -7.13
C LYS A 66 9.38 -15.41 -8.57
N LYS A 67 10.63 -15.46 -9.04
CA LYS A 67 10.94 -16.04 -10.34
C LYS A 67 10.59 -17.53 -10.32
N ASP A 68 9.95 -17.99 -11.39
CA ASP A 68 9.76 -19.42 -11.63
C ASP A 68 11.15 -20.02 -11.93
N PRO A 69 11.62 -21.03 -11.18
CA PRO A 69 12.88 -21.71 -11.51
C PRO A 69 12.83 -22.50 -12.83
N HIS A 70 11.68 -22.63 -13.50
CA HIS A 70 11.50 -23.40 -14.74
C HIS A 70 11.30 -22.55 -16.02
N HIS A 71 11.48 -21.22 -15.95
CA HIS A 71 11.49 -20.31 -17.11
C HIS A 71 12.57 -19.22 -16.93
#